data_AF-A0A9E1SUN3-F1
#
_entry.id   AF-A0A9E1SUN3-F1
#
_cell.length_a   1.000
_cell.length_b   1.000
_cell.length_c   1.000
_cell.angle_alpha   90.00
_cell.angle_beta   90.00
_cell.angle_gamma   90.00
#
_symmetry.space_group_name_H-M   'P 1'
#
loop_
_entity.id
_entity.type
_entity.pdbx_description
1 polymer ?
#
loop_
_entity_poly.entity_id
_entity_poly.type
_entity_poly.pdbx_seq_one_letter_code
_entity_poly.pdbx_strand_id
1 'polypeptide(L)'
;MARVKDDYRSLAGRQKAAIFMLAVGQKHSAQLFEKMDDEEIRELSQAMASLGSINASVIERLFVEFADQLSSAGGLVGSVSSTERLLMGALPEDRVSQIMEEM
;
A
#
# COMPACT_ATOMS: atom_id res chain seq x y z
N MET A 1 -27.57 13.00 0.96
CA MET A 1 -27.04 11.65 1.24
C MET A 1 -25.85 11.43 0.32
N ALA A 2 -24.68 11.05 0.85
CA ALA A 2 -23.52 10.75 0.01
C ALA A 2 -23.83 9.52 -0.85
N ARG A 3 -23.62 9.62 -2.17
CA ARG A 3 -23.83 8.50 -3.09
C ARG A 3 -22.76 7.46 -2.82
N VAL A 4 -23.15 6.27 -2.38
CA VAL A 4 -22.23 5.15 -2.20
C VAL A 4 -21.70 4.73 -3.55
N LYS A 5 -20.38 4.64 -3.69
CA LYS A 5 -19.75 4.07 -4.89
C LYS A 5 -19.59 2.57 -4.71
N ASP A 6 -20.34 1.81 -5.49
CA ASP A 6 -20.32 0.34 -5.47
C ASP A 6 -19.64 -0.27 -6.71
N ASP A 7 -19.47 0.48 -7.81
CA ASP A 7 -18.88 -0.05 -9.05
C ASP A 7 -17.38 0.26 -9.15
N TYR A 8 -16.57 -0.72 -8.78
CA TYR A 8 -15.12 -0.69 -8.89
C TYR A 8 -14.61 -0.42 -10.32
N ARG A 9 -15.28 -0.93 -11.36
CA ARG A 9 -14.83 -0.78 -12.76
C ARG A 9 -15.00 0.65 -13.27
N SER A 10 -15.86 1.42 -12.64
CA SER A 10 -16.09 2.83 -12.97
C SER A 10 -15.07 3.79 -12.34
N LEU A 11 -14.19 3.30 -11.47
CA LEU A 11 -13.21 4.14 -10.77
C LEU A 11 -12.05 4.54 -11.68
N ALA A 12 -11.83 5.84 -11.81
CA ALA A 12 -10.64 6.39 -12.43
C ALA A 12 -9.39 6.11 -11.57
N GLY A 13 -8.20 6.08 -12.19
CA GLY A 13 -6.92 5.83 -11.49
C GLY A 13 -6.71 6.76 -10.29
N ARG A 14 -7.00 8.07 -10.44
CA ARG A 14 -6.94 9.04 -9.33
C ARG A 14 -7.88 8.72 -8.17
N GLN A 15 -9.05 8.13 -8.45
CA GLN A 15 -10.01 7.73 -7.43
C GLN A 15 -9.52 6.46 -6.72
N LYS A 16 -8.95 5.50 -7.46
CA LYS A 16 -8.31 4.32 -6.88
C LYS A 16 -7.16 4.72 -5.95
N ALA A 17 -6.27 5.60 -6.40
CA ALA A 17 -5.17 6.12 -5.59
C ALA A 17 -5.67 6.83 -4.31
N ALA A 18 -6.69 7.67 -4.43
CA ALA A 18 -7.30 8.35 -3.30
C ALA A 18 -7.92 7.37 -2.29
N ILE A 19 -8.63 6.33 -2.75
CA ILE A 19 -9.16 5.27 -1.88
C ILE A 19 -8.02 4.55 -1.16
N PHE A 20 -6.95 4.21 -1.89
CA PHE A 20 -5.78 3.55 -1.32
C PHE A 20 -5.12 4.38 -0.22
N MET A 21 -4.86 5.66 -0.48
CA MET A 21 -4.27 6.60 0.50
C MET A 21 -5.12 6.76 1.76
N LEU A 22 -6.45 6.75 1.63
CA LEU A 22 -7.35 6.79 2.78
C LEU A 22 -7.33 5.46 3.56
N ALA A 23 -7.23 4.33 2.86
CA ALA A 23 -7.28 3.00 3.46
C ALA A 23 -5.98 2.58 4.18
N VAL A 24 -4.79 2.96 3.66
CA VAL A 24 -3.50 2.65 4.32
C VAL A 24 -3.21 3.54 5.53
N GLY A 25 -3.96 4.62 5.69
CA GLY A 25 -3.91 5.50 6.87
C GLY A 25 -2.75 6.49 6.89
N GLN A 26 -2.83 7.44 7.83
CA GLN A 26 -1.99 8.64 7.86
C GLN A 26 -0.48 8.34 7.83
N LYS A 27 -0.02 7.37 8.62
CA LYS A 27 1.42 7.07 8.73
C LYS A 27 2.04 6.66 7.39
N HIS A 28 1.36 5.78 6.66
CA HIS A 28 1.87 5.28 5.38
C HIS A 28 1.66 6.30 4.25
N SER A 29 0.51 6.97 4.25
CA SER A 29 0.21 8.00 3.25
C SER A 29 1.13 9.21 3.35
N ALA A 30 1.58 9.59 4.55
CA ALA A 30 2.56 10.67 4.73
C ALA A 30 3.87 10.40 3.96
N GLN A 31 4.40 9.17 4.06
CA GLN A 31 5.63 8.78 3.36
C GLN A 31 5.48 8.79 1.83
N LEU A 32 4.25 8.59 1.33
CA LEU A 32 3.93 8.69 -0.09
C LEU A 32 3.82 10.16 -0.53
N PHE A 33 3.18 11.02 0.27
CA PHE A 33 3.06 12.44 -0.02
C PHE A 33 4.42 13.15 -0.06
N GLU A 34 5.39 12.75 0.76
CA GLU A 34 6.76 13.29 0.73
C GLU A 34 7.48 13.05 -0.61
N LYS A 35 6.99 12.13 -1.44
CA LYS A 35 7.57 11.78 -2.75
C LYS A 35 6.82 12.42 -3.93
N MET A 36 5.77 13.18 -3.66
CA MET A 36 4.92 13.81 -4.66
C MET A 36 5.21 15.31 -4.74
N ASP A 37 4.92 15.91 -5.89
CA ASP A 37 4.91 17.36 -6.02
C ASP A 37 3.58 18.00 -5.56
N ASP A 38 3.56 19.32 -5.45
CA ASP A 38 2.40 20.08 -4.98
C ASP A 38 1.16 19.92 -5.88
N GLU A 39 1.35 19.66 -7.18
CA GLU A 39 0.26 19.47 -8.13
C GLU A 39 -0.37 18.10 -7.93
N GLU A 40 0.44 17.04 -7.85
CA GLU A 40 0.01 15.67 -7.54
C GLU A 40 -0.72 15.60 -6.20
N ILE A 41 -0.17 16.23 -5.15
CA ILE A 41 -0.80 16.29 -3.82
C ILE A 41 -2.17 16.97 -3.92
N ARG A 42 -2.26 18.08 -4.66
CA ARG A 42 -3.52 18.83 -4.83
C ARG A 42 -4.57 17.99 -5.55
N GLU A 43 -4.20 17.35 -6.66
CA GLU A 43 -5.12 16.50 -7.42
C GLU A 43 -5.63 15.32 -6.59
N LEU A 44 -4.73 14.65 -5.88
CA LEU A 44 -5.07 13.50 -5.05
C LEU A 44 -5.95 13.92 -3.86
N SER A 45 -5.67 15.09 -3.27
CA SER A 45 -6.48 15.67 -2.19
C SER A 45 -7.91 15.98 -2.64
N GLN A 46 -8.06 16.55 -3.83
CA GLN A 46 -9.39 16.80 -4.41
C GLN A 46 -10.14 15.49 -4.68
N ALA A 47 -9.45 14.47 -5.19
CA ALA A 47 -10.04 13.16 -5.40
C ALA A 47 -10.52 12.56 -4.08
N MET A 48 -9.69 12.56 -3.03
CA MET A 48 -10.03 12.08 -1.68
C MET A 48 -11.27 12.77 -1.11
N ALA A 49 -11.31 14.11 -1.17
CA ALA A 49 -12.43 14.89 -0.67
C ALA A 49 -13.75 14.61 -1.43
N SER A 50 -13.67 14.18 -2.70
CA SER A 50 -14.84 13.92 -3.55
C SER A 50 -15.40 12.49 -3.48
N LEU A 51 -14.74 11.56 -2.78
CA LEU A 51 -15.07 10.14 -2.84
C LEU A 51 -16.41 9.78 -2.17
N GLY A 52 -16.78 10.49 -1.11
CA GLY A 52 -17.96 10.15 -0.31
C GLY A 52 -17.82 8.78 0.37
N SER A 53 -18.95 8.09 0.56
CA SER A 53 -18.95 6.75 1.16
C SER A 53 -18.54 5.69 0.13
N ILE A 54 -17.62 4.82 0.51
CA ILE A 54 -17.11 3.73 -0.33
C ILE A 54 -17.46 2.41 0.34
N ASN A 55 -17.94 1.44 -0.44
CA ASN A 55 -18.24 0.11 0.06
C ASN A 55 -16.97 -0.67 0.37
N ALA A 56 -16.98 -1.48 1.43
CA ALA A 56 -15.85 -2.32 1.81
C ALA A 56 -15.42 -3.26 0.67
N SER A 57 -16.37 -3.78 -0.13
CA SER A 57 -16.09 -4.65 -1.28
C SER A 57 -15.26 -3.97 -2.37
N VAL A 58 -15.42 -2.66 -2.55
CA VAL A 58 -14.64 -1.85 -3.50
C VAL A 58 -13.21 -1.70 -3.00
N ILE A 59 -13.03 -1.48 -1.69
CA ILE A 59 -11.72 -1.37 -1.05
C ILE A 59 -10.98 -2.71 -1.15
N GLU A 60 -11.62 -3.81 -0.78
CA GLU A 60 -11.04 -5.15 -0.85
C GLU A 60 -10.56 -5.48 -2.28
N ARG A 61 -11.42 -5.24 -3.28
CA ARG A 61 -11.07 -5.46 -4.68
C ARG A 61 -9.89 -4.61 -5.15
N LEU A 62 -9.78 -3.38 -4.66
CA LEU A 62 -8.64 -2.50 -4.95
C LEU A 62 -7.33 -3.12 -4.45
N PHE A 63 -7.32 -3.63 -3.23
CA PHE A 63 -6.12 -4.23 -2.64
C PHE A 63 -5.73 -5.56 -3.31
N VAL A 64 -6.71 -6.36 -3.75
CA VAL A 64 -6.44 -7.57 -4.55
C VAL A 64 -5.76 -7.19 -5.87
N GLU A 65 -6.31 -6.23 -6.63
CA GLU A 65 -5.70 -5.77 -7.88
C GLU A 65 -4.28 -5.22 -7.65
N PHE A 66 -4.09 -4.43 -6.57
CA PHE A 66 -2.79 -3.88 -6.22
C PHE A 66 -1.78 -4.98 -5.87
N ALA A 67 -2.17 -5.98 -5.07
CA ALA A 67 -1.32 -7.10 -4.71
C ALA A 67 -0.95 -7.95 -5.93
N ASP A 68 -1.90 -8.21 -6.82
CA ASP A 68 -1.65 -8.92 -8.09
C ASP A 68 -0.64 -8.16 -8.94
N GLN A 69 -0.80 -6.84 -9.11
CA GLN A 69 0.15 -6.00 -9.84
C GLN A 69 1.54 -6.00 -9.19
N LEU A 70 1.61 -5.92 -7.86
CA LEU A 70 2.87 -5.98 -7.12
C LEU A 70 3.57 -7.32 -7.31
N SER A 71 2.81 -8.43 -7.29
CA SER A 71 3.35 -9.77 -7.53
C SER A 71 3.86 -9.96 -8.96
N SER A 72 3.26 -9.28 -9.93
CA SER A 72 3.67 -9.31 -11.34
C SER A 72 4.98 -8.57 -11.61
N ALA A 73 5.36 -7.64 -10.73
CA ALA A 73 6.59 -6.85 -10.83
C ALA A 73 7.87 -7.66 -10.50
N GLY A 74 7.72 -8.92 -10.06
CA GLY A 74 8.83 -9.84 -9.82
C GLY A 74 8.57 -10.65 -8.55
N GLY A 75 8.65 -11.97 -8.66
CA GLY A 75 8.50 -12.87 -7.52
C GLY A 75 9.55 -12.61 -6.44
N LEU A 76 9.15 -12.73 -5.17
CA LEU A 76 10.07 -12.71 -4.04
C LEU A 76 10.89 -14.01 -4.04
N VAL A 77 12.20 -13.93 -4.25
CA VAL A 77 13.11 -15.06 -4.05
C VAL A 77 13.61 -15.02 -2.62
N GLY A 78 13.14 -15.96 -1.80
CA GLY A 78 13.71 -16.20 -0.48
C GLY A 78 15.10 -16.80 -0.59
N SER A 79 16.09 -16.15 0.03
CA SER A 79 17.46 -16.62 0.20
C SER A 79 17.91 -16.39 1.64
N VAL A 80 18.93 -17.11 2.09
CA VAL A 80 19.58 -16.87 3.39
C VAL A 80 19.91 -15.39 3.56
N SER A 81 20.47 -14.77 2.51
CA SER A 81 20.83 -13.35 2.53
C SER A 81 19.63 -12.39 2.68
N SER A 82 18.48 -12.69 2.06
CA SER A 82 17.29 -11.84 2.17
C SER A 82 16.61 -12.01 3.52
N THR A 83 16.65 -13.23 4.08
CA THR A 83 16.14 -13.53 5.42
C THR A 83 16.97 -12.81 6.47
N GLU A 84 18.31 -12.89 6.39
CA GLU A 84 19.22 -12.20 7.29
C GLU A 84 18.98 -10.69 7.33
N ARG A 85 18.91 -10.04 6.15
CA ARG A 85 18.63 -8.60 6.05
C ARG A 85 17.30 -8.22 6.68
N LEU A 86 16.27 -9.05 6.52
CA LEU A 86 14.96 -8.82 7.11
C LEU A 86 15.02 -8.93 8.64
N LEU A 87 15.69 -9.97 9.16
CA LEU A 87 15.85 -10.19 10.59
C LEU A 87 16.66 -9.07 11.25
N MET A 88 17.74 -8.59 10.62
CA MET A 88 18.54 -7.45 11.09
C MET A 88 17.75 -6.14 11.19
N GLY A 89 16.70 -5.97 10.39
CA GLY A 89 15.81 -4.82 10.48
C GLY A 89 14.79 -4.88 11.62
N ALA A 90 14.63 -6.05 12.25
CA ALA A 90 13.58 -6.31 13.23
C ALA A 90 14.09 -6.75 14.61
N LEU A 91 15.31 -7.29 14.70
CA LEU A 91 15.86 -7.91 15.89
C LEU A 91 17.32 -7.45 16.14
N PRO A 92 17.80 -7.53 17.41
CA PRO A 92 19.21 -7.35 17.74
C PRO A 92 20.13 -8.37 17.05
N GLU A 93 21.33 -7.95 16.69
CA GLU A 93 22.31 -8.70 15.90
C GLU A 93 22.63 -10.08 16.48
N ASP A 94 22.84 -10.17 17.80
CA ASP A 94 23.12 -11.43 18.52
C ASP A 94 22.01 -12.47 18.34
N ARG A 95 20.75 -12.01 18.37
CA ARG A 95 19.58 -12.87 18.16
C ARG A 95 19.47 -13.31 16.69
N VAL A 96 19.83 -12.44 15.75
CA VAL A 96 19.85 -12.78 14.33
C VAL A 96 20.92 -13.82 14.07
N SER A 97 22.15 -13.62 14.55
CA SER A 97 23.24 -14.59 14.39
C SER A 97 22.85 -15.97 14.93
N GLN A 98 22.28 -16.04 16.14
CA GLN A 98 21.82 -17.31 16.69
C GLN A 98 20.78 -17.99 15.80
N ILE A 99 19.75 -17.26 15.35
CA ILE A 99 18.70 -17.81 14.49
C ILE A 99 19.28 -18.29 13.15
N MET A 100 20.21 -17.53 12.57
CA MET A 100 20.83 -17.87 11.28
C MET A 100 21.78 -19.06 11.38
N GLU A 101 22.45 -19.26 12.53
CA GLU A 101 23.29 -20.43 12.79
C GLU A 101 22.48 -21.73 12.95
N GLU A 102 21.22 -21.63 13.37
CA GLU A 102 20.30 -22.77 13.57
C GLU A 102 19.59 -23.21 12.26
N MET A 103 19.74 -22.47 11.15
CA MET A 103 19.11 -22.75 9.84
C MET A 103 19.98 -23.64 8.93
#